data_AF-A0A9W4CRL7-F1
#
_entry.id   AF-A0A9W4CRL7-F1
#
_cell.length_a   1.000
_cell.length_b   1.000
_cell.length_c   1.000
_cell.angle_alpha   90.00
_cell.angle_beta   90.00
_cell.angle_gamma   90.00
#
_symmetry.space_group_name_H-M   'P 1'
#
loop_
_entity.id
_entity.type
_entity.pdbx_description
1 polymer ?
#
loop_
_entity_poly.entity_id
_entity_poly.type
_entity_poly.pdbx_seq_one_letter_code
_entity_poly.pdbx_strand_id
1 'polypeptide(L)' 'MATKQTVRCPNCGTLAERSYTHKITQTQCHRCDYLMITCSVTGKVVEAYAPGLSLRC' A
#
# COMPACT_ATOMS: atom_id res chain seq x y z
N MET A 1 -10.66 1.90 -16.01
CA MET A 1 -11.03 0.83 -15.06
C MET A 1 -9.88 0.66 -14.07
N ALA A 2 -10.16 0.72 -12.77
CA ALA A 2 -9.16 0.48 -11.73
C ALA A 2 -9.36 -0.95 -11.19
N THR A 3 -8.31 -1.78 -11.24
CA THR A 3 -8.37 -3.15 -10.69
C THR A 3 -8.01 -3.09 -9.22
N LYS A 4 -8.86 -3.62 -8.34
CA LYS A 4 -8.59 -3.71 -6.91
C LYS A 4 -8.27 -5.15 -6.51
N GLN A 5 -7.28 -5.31 -5.66
CA GLN A 5 -6.85 -6.59 -5.11
C GLN A 5 -6.68 -6.46 -3.60
N THR A 6 -7.06 -7.50 -2.87
CA THR A 6 -6.79 -7.60 -1.44
C THR A 6 -5.42 -8.24 -1.24
N VAL A 7 -4.53 -7.54 -0.53
CA VAL A 7 -3.16 -7.99 -0.23
C VAL A 7 -2.91 -7.93 1.28
N ARG A 8 -1.81 -8.54 1.74
CA ARG A 8 -1.35 -8.32 3.12
C ARG A 8 -0.52 -7.05 3.18
N CYS A 9 -0.77 -6.24 4.20
CA CYS A 9 -0.03 -5.03 4.49
C CYS A 9 1.41 -5.38 4.82
N PRO A 10 2.41 -4.76 4.14
CA PRO A 10 3.82 -5.02 4.43
C PRO A 10 4.27 -4.44 5.78
N ASN A 11 3.52 -3.48 6.34
CA ASN A 11 3.80 -2.93 7.66
C ASN A 11 3.25 -3.87 8.75
N CYS A 12 1.92 -4.01 8.88
CA CYS A 12 1.28 -4.72 10.00
C CYS A 12 0.76 -6.13 9.71
N GLY A 13 0.88 -6.63 8.47
CA GLY A 13 0.46 -7.97 8.07
C GLY A 13 -1.06 -8.19 7.90
N THR A 14 -1.91 -7.20 8.21
CA THR A 14 -3.37 -7.31 8.00
C THR A 14 -3.78 -7.13 6.56
N LEU A 15 -5.07 -7.36 6.26
CA LEU A 15 -5.61 -7.08 4.95
C LEU A 15 -5.48 -5.60 4.61
N ALA A 16 -5.05 -5.33 3.38
CA ALA A 16 -4.85 -4.04 2.76
C ALA A 16 -5.41 -4.10 1.33
N GLU A 17 -5.73 -2.94 0.78
CA GLU A 17 -6.21 -2.81 -0.60
C GLU A 17 -5.06 -2.35 -1.50
N ARG A 18 -4.91 -3.03 -2.65
CA ARG A 18 -4.02 -2.62 -3.74
C ARG A 18 -4.84 -2.31 -4.98
N SER A 19 -4.80 -1.06 -5.42
CA SER A 19 -5.47 -0.58 -6.62
C SER A 19 -4.46 -0.31 -7.74
N TYR A 20 -4.81 -0.70 -8.96
CA TYR A 20 -4.04 -0.44 -10.16
C TYR A 20 -4.85 0.50 -11.06
N THR A 21 -4.32 1.70 -11.25
CA THR A 21 -4.96 2.76 -12.02
C THR A 21 -3.95 3.31 -13.02
N HIS A 22 -4.16 3.04 -14.31
CA HIS A 22 -3.27 3.46 -15.40
C HIS A 22 -1.80 3.08 -15.15
N LYS A 23 -0.98 4.05 -14.71
CA LYS A 23 0.45 3.90 -14.46
C LYS A 23 0.81 3.91 -12.97
N ILE A 24 -0.20 3.84 -12.10
CA ILE A 24 -0.07 3.98 -10.66
C ILE A 24 -0.57 2.70 -10.00
N THR A 25 0.21 2.21 -9.06
CA THR A 25 -0.16 1.15 -8.13
C THR A 25 -0.18 1.72 -6.74
N GLN A 26 -1.36 1.77 -6.13
CA GLN A 26 -1.56 2.29 -4.78
C GLN A 26 -1.90 1.13 -3.86
N THR A 27 -1.15 1.00 -2.76
CA THR A 27 -1.38 0.03 -1.70
C THR A 27 -1.69 0.80 -0.43
N GLN A 28 -2.84 0.56 0.17
CA GLN A 28 -3.27 1.24 1.39
C GLN A 28 -3.77 0.25 2.44
N CYS A 29 -3.45 0.49 3.71
CA CYS A 29 -3.95 -0.28 4.84
C CYS A 29 -4.77 0.59 5.77
N HIS A 30 -6.01 0.19 6.04
CA HIS A 30 -6.90 0.89 6.95
C HIS A 30 -6.56 0.72 8.44
N ARG A 31 -5.68 -0.22 8.80
CA ARG A 31 -5.35 -0.53 10.21
C ARG A 31 -4.19 0.29 10.76
N CYS A 32 -3.17 0.47 9.94
CA CYS A 32 -1.93 1.13 10.36
C CYS A 32 -1.60 2.28 9.43
N ASP A 33 -2.60 2.84 8.73
CA ASP A 33 -2.44 3.96 7.80
C ASP A 33 -1.29 3.83 6.79
N TYR A 34 -0.83 2.60 6.49
CA TYR A 34 0.24 2.36 5.54
C TYR A 34 -0.24 2.76 4.15
N LEU A 35 0.52 3.60 3.46
CA LEU A 35 0.27 4.02 2.08
C LEU A 35 1.55 3.84 1.26
N MET A 36 1.43 3.21 0.10
CA MET A 36 2.52 3.12 -0.87
C MET A 36 1.96 3.28 -2.27
N ILE A 37 2.44 4.30 -2.96
CA ILE A 37 2.10 4.62 -4.34
C ILE A 37 3.35 4.45 -5.18
N THR A 38 3.31 3.55 -6.16
CA THR A 38 4.40 3.29 -7.08
C THR A 38 3.95 3.46 -8.53
N CYS A 39 4.89 3.80 -9.41
CA CYS A 39 4.65 3.76 -10.84
C CYS A 39 4.67 2.30 -11.31
N SER A 40 3.56 1.79 -11.85
CA SER A 40 3.47 0.40 -12.32
C SER A 40 4.40 0.10 -13.50
N VAL A 41 4.82 1.13 -14.25
CA VAL A 41 5.72 0.99 -15.41
C VAL A 41 7.19 1.00 -15.01
N THR A 42 7.58 1.90 -14.09
CA THR A 42 9.00 2.10 -13.74
C THR A 42 9.38 1.46 -12.40
N GLY A 43 8.41 1.04 -11.59
CA GLY A 43 8.61 0.55 -10.23
C GLY A 43 9.01 1.63 -9.22
N LYS A 44 9.19 2.89 -9.65
CA LYS A 44 9.60 3.98 -8.77
C LYS A 44 8.51 4.29 -7.75
N VAL A 45 8.95 4.55 -6.51
CA VAL A 45 8.08 5.07 -5.45
C VAL A 45 7.73 6.51 -5.79
N VAL A 46 6.43 6.79 -5.88
CA VAL A 46 5.88 8.14 -6.05
C VAL A 46 5.65 8.75 -4.67
N GLU A 47 5.03 7.99 -3.78
CA GLU A 47 4.73 8.40 -2.42
C GLU A 47 4.73 7.18 -1.51
N ALA A 48 5.26 7.31 -0.30
CA ALA A 48 5.24 6.26 0.70
C ALA A 48 5.08 6.86 2.09
N TYR A 49 4.17 6.27 2.85
CA TYR A 49 3.94 6.55 4.26
C TYR A 49 3.82 5.25 5.03
N ALA A 50 4.67 5.09 6.03
CA ALA A 50 4.72 3.92 6.89
C ALA A 50 4.83 4.39 8.34
N PRO A 51 3.73 4.44 9.10
CA PRO A 51 3.81 4.79 10.50
C PRO A 51 4.45 3.63 11.28
N GLY A 52 5.19 4.01 12.34
CA GLY A 52 5.79 3.04 13.24
C GLY A 52 4.71 2.18 13.90
N LEU A 53 4.87 0.86 13.83
CA LEU A 53 4.04 -0.04 14.61
C LEU A 53 4.48 0.05 16.06
N SER A 54 3.57 0.41 16.95
CA SER A 54 3.77 0.14 18.37
C SER A 54 3.78 -1.38 18.54
N LEU A 55 4.98 -1.95 18.60
CA LEU A 55 5.17 -3.27 19.19
C LEU A 55 4.59 -3.19 20.60
N ARG A 56 3.42 -3.77 20.82
CA ARG A 56 2.96 -4.01 22.18
C ARG A 56 3.88 -5.09 22.73
N CYS A 57 4.81 -4.66 23.60
CA CYS A 57 5.63 -5.54 24.43
C CYS A 57 4.75 -6.43 25.32
#